data_AF-A0A5B7HBQ0-F1
#
_entry.id   AF-A0A5B7HBQ0-F1
#
_cell.length_a   1.000
_cell.length_b   1.000
_cell.length_c   1.000
_cell.angle_alpha   90.00
_cell.angle_beta   90.00
_cell.angle_gamma   90.00
#
_symmetry.space_group_name_H-M   'P 1'
#
loop_
_entity.id
_entity.type
_entity.pdbx_description
1 polymer ?
#
loop_
_entity_poly.entity_id
_entity_poly.type
_entity_poly.pdbx_seq_one_letter_code
_entity_poly.pdbx_strand_id
1 'polypeptide(L)'
;MRQRASTNSALRIVSANVRGFHTNVGELTHRFVRTNKPDLVFVTETFLDDNIPSTYARIQGYSTWIRKDRSTQENIDHLMTVHQCDNVLILGDLNPPGKKNAFESLLTVFDLQYHVTFPTHRSGSSLDPVITDFTSHEVTCSALGPVGTSDHEAILTRISFKRPQEVCVTRTLWQWEDADWEGLRRHLAHMDWDRLLQGDVDRQVELLTEALMGAQGRWVPNKQHTTLASDQPWFGPQCRAASDERFQAWRTYKRHPSWRNWQRHREEAAYMEDVQAWARVQWVEDMKRKLKGGNIGSKQWW
;
A
#
# COMPACT_ATOMS: atom_id res chain seq x y z
N MET A 1 -10.81 -6.65 20.59
CA MET A 1 -10.16 -6.96 19.29
C MET A 1 -10.67 -5.99 18.24
N ARG A 2 -9.83 -5.10 17.71
CA ARG A 2 -10.22 -4.17 16.64
C ARG A 2 -10.24 -4.95 15.31
N GLN A 3 -11.42 -5.18 14.73
CA GLN A 3 -11.52 -5.72 13.37
C GLN A 3 -10.87 -4.73 12.40
N ARG A 4 -9.81 -5.16 11.71
CA ARG A 4 -9.22 -4.40 10.62
C ARG A 4 -10.21 -4.43 9.45
N ALA A 5 -10.66 -3.27 8.99
CA ALA A 5 -11.35 -3.18 7.71
C ALA A 5 -10.42 -3.74 6.62
N SER A 6 -10.92 -4.64 5.78
CA SER A 6 -10.19 -5.18 4.64
C SER A 6 -10.92 -4.80 3.36
N THR A 7 -10.19 -4.26 2.39
CA THR A 7 -10.75 -4.00 1.06
C THR A 7 -10.36 -5.13 0.13
N ASN A 8 -11.31 -5.57 -0.70
CA ASN A 8 -11.02 -6.53 -1.76
C ASN A 8 -10.17 -5.81 -2.81
N SER A 9 -8.93 -6.28 -2.98
CA SER A 9 -8.01 -5.84 -4.02
C SER A 9 -7.82 -6.98 -5.01
N ALA A 10 -7.45 -6.64 -6.25
CA ALA A 10 -7.13 -7.64 -7.25
C ALA A 10 -5.82 -7.28 -7.94
N LEU A 11 -4.90 -8.24 -8.02
CA LEU A 11 -3.67 -8.16 -8.80
C LEU A 11 -3.97 -8.66 -10.21
N ARG A 12 -3.69 -7.84 -11.22
CA ARG A 12 -3.88 -8.17 -12.64
C ARG A 12 -2.54 -8.43 -13.28
N ILE A 13 -2.42 -9.57 -13.94
CA ILE A 13 -1.16 -10.01 -14.53
C ILE A 13 -1.42 -10.39 -15.98
N VAL A 14 -0.62 -9.85 -16.89
CA VAL A 14 -0.57 -10.33 -18.28
C VAL A 14 0.69 -11.16 -18.46
N SER A 15 0.53 -12.41 -18.88
CA SER A 15 1.63 -13.28 -19.32
C SER A 15 1.47 -13.61 -20.80
N ALA A 16 2.57 -13.54 -21.56
CA ALA A 16 2.52 -13.86 -22.99
C ALA A 16 3.85 -14.43 -23.50
N ASN A 17 3.78 -15.52 -24.24
CA ASN A 17 4.86 -15.93 -25.13
C ASN A 17 4.80 -15.08 -26.40
N VAL A 18 5.80 -14.23 -26.60
CA VAL A 18 5.77 -13.20 -27.65
C VAL A 18 6.50 -13.60 -28.94
N ARG A 19 7.20 -14.75 -28.98
CA ARG A 19 7.90 -15.24 -30.19
C ARG A 19 8.73 -14.16 -30.90
N GLY A 20 9.53 -13.41 -30.16
CA GLY A 20 10.27 -12.25 -30.65
C GLY A 20 9.70 -10.93 -30.14
N PHE A 21 10.42 -10.34 -29.20
CA PHE A 21 9.98 -9.14 -28.51
C PHE A 21 10.05 -7.89 -29.41
N HIS A 22 11.11 -7.75 -30.20
CA HIS A 22 11.31 -6.61 -31.11
C HIS A 22 10.12 -6.39 -32.07
N THR A 23 9.62 -7.48 -32.64
CA THR A 23 8.52 -7.44 -33.61
C THR A 23 7.17 -7.19 -32.96
N ASN A 24 6.96 -7.70 -31.74
CA ASN A 24 5.63 -7.83 -31.15
C ASN A 24 5.38 -6.88 -29.96
N VAL A 25 6.39 -6.15 -29.48
CA VAL A 25 6.25 -5.24 -28.32
C VAL A 25 5.26 -4.10 -28.55
N GLY A 26 5.12 -3.63 -29.79
CA GLY A 26 4.15 -2.60 -30.15
C GLY A 26 2.72 -3.07 -29.91
N GLU A 27 2.35 -4.24 -30.43
CA GLU A 27 1.02 -4.81 -30.22
C GLU A 27 0.81 -5.21 -28.75
N LEU A 28 1.80 -5.86 -28.11
CA LEU A 28 1.77 -6.19 -26.68
C LEU A 28 1.38 -4.95 -25.86
N THR A 29 2.07 -3.84 -26.09
CA THR A 29 1.87 -2.60 -25.35
C THR A 29 0.47 -2.03 -25.58
N HIS A 30 0.06 -1.87 -26.83
CA HIS A 30 -1.17 -1.14 -27.14
C HIS A 30 -2.43 -1.97 -26.91
N ARG A 31 -2.40 -3.26 -27.26
CA ARG A 31 -3.59 -4.11 -27.22
C ARG A 31 -3.78 -4.80 -25.88
N PHE A 32 -2.69 -5.24 -25.24
CA PHE A 32 -2.78 -6.04 -24.03
C PHE A 32 -2.52 -5.19 -22.78
N VAL A 33 -1.41 -4.45 -22.73
CA VAL A 33 -1.03 -3.68 -21.53
C VAL A 33 -1.93 -2.46 -21.33
N ARG A 34 -2.08 -1.58 -22.33
CA ARG A 34 -2.88 -0.35 -22.18
C ARG A 34 -4.38 -0.62 -21.99
N THR A 35 -4.91 -1.67 -22.61
CA THR A 35 -6.33 -2.04 -22.50
C THR A 35 -6.65 -2.64 -21.15
N ASN A 36 -5.85 -3.61 -20.68
CA ASN A 36 -6.15 -4.35 -19.45
C ASN A 36 -5.57 -3.69 -18.20
N LYS A 37 -4.62 -2.76 -18.36
CA LYS A 37 -3.90 -2.07 -17.28
C LYS A 37 -3.44 -3.05 -16.20
N PRO A 38 -2.67 -4.09 -16.56
CA PRO A 38 -2.19 -5.07 -15.58
C PRO A 38 -1.21 -4.40 -14.61
N ASP A 39 -1.13 -4.91 -13.39
CA ASP A 39 -0.12 -4.49 -12.43
C ASP A 39 1.26 -5.08 -12.77
N LEU A 40 1.28 -6.30 -13.31
CA LEU A 40 2.50 -7.01 -13.73
C LEU A 40 2.37 -7.54 -15.16
N VAL A 41 3.47 -7.49 -15.91
CA VAL A 41 3.56 -8.02 -17.28
C VAL A 41 4.76 -8.95 -17.36
N PHE A 42 4.52 -10.19 -17.78
CA PHE A 42 5.55 -11.19 -17.99
C PHE A 42 5.57 -11.63 -19.45
N VAL A 43 6.77 -11.76 -20.00
CA VAL A 43 6.97 -12.15 -21.40
C VAL A 43 8.00 -13.26 -21.50
N THR A 44 7.71 -14.26 -22.31
CA THR A 44 8.64 -15.37 -22.65
C THR A 44 8.95 -15.36 -24.14
N GLU A 45 10.00 -16.09 -24.53
CA GLU A 45 10.53 -16.13 -25.91
C GLU A 45 10.77 -14.73 -26.51
N THR A 46 11.43 -13.89 -25.74
CA THR A 46 11.71 -12.50 -26.15
C THR A 46 12.75 -12.43 -27.27
N PHE A 47 13.63 -13.43 -27.37
CA PHE A 47 14.77 -13.47 -28.30
C PHE A 47 15.67 -12.21 -28.23
N LEU A 48 15.71 -11.57 -27.07
CA LEU A 48 16.61 -10.46 -26.80
C LEU A 48 17.99 -11.00 -26.41
N ASP A 49 19.02 -10.25 -26.77
CA ASP A 49 20.41 -10.54 -26.41
C ASP A 49 20.97 -9.43 -25.49
N ASP A 50 22.22 -9.57 -25.06
CA ASP A 50 22.88 -8.62 -24.14
C ASP A 50 23.18 -7.26 -24.79
N ASN A 51 23.03 -7.14 -26.12
CA ASN A 51 23.23 -5.88 -26.83
C ASN A 51 22.02 -4.94 -26.67
N ILE A 52 20.88 -5.46 -26.22
CA ILE A 52 19.67 -4.67 -26.03
C ILE A 52 19.66 -4.00 -24.64
N PRO A 53 19.63 -2.66 -24.56
CA PRO A 53 19.65 -1.95 -23.29
C PRO A 53 18.37 -2.20 -22.49
N SER A 54 18.47 -2.19 -21.16
CA SER A 54 17.33 -2.39 -20.25
C SER A 54 16.21 -1.33 -20.40
N THR A 55 16.52 -0.19 -21.02
CA THR A 55 15.56 0.88 -21.32
C THR A 55 14.79 0.65 -22.62
N TYR A 56 15.14 -0.38 -23.41
CA TYR A 56 14.48 -0.67 -24.68
C TYR A 56 12.99 -0.95 -24.49
N ALA A 57 12.18 -0.37 -25.37
CA ALA A 57 10.72 -0.51 -25.40
C ALA A 57 10.04 -0.34 -24.03
N ARG A 58 10.45 0.68 -23.27
CA ARG A 58 9.81 1.04 -22.01
C ARG A 58 8.35 1.44 -22.25
N ILE A 59 7.46 0.86 -21.45
CA ILE A 59 6.04 1.21 -21.43
C ILE A 59 5.81 2.33 -20.41
N GLN A 60 5.15 3.41 -20.82
CA GLN A 60 4.82 4.52 -19.91
C GLN A 60 3.93 4.01 -18.76
N GLY A 61 4.32 4.36 -17.52
CA GLY A 61 3.62 3.91 -16.30
C GLY A 61 4.15 2.60 -15.72
N TYR A 62 5.07 1.92 -16.40
CA TYR A 62 5.72 0.70 -15.93
C TYR A 62 7.22 0.93 -15.67
N SER A 63 7.82 0.02 -14.89
CA SER A 63 9.26 -0.06 -14.72
C SER A 63 9.95 -0.43 -16.04
N THR A 64 11.28 -0.32 -16.07
CA THR A 64 12.08 -1.00 -17.11
C THR A 64 11.89 -2.51 -17.02
N TRP A 65 12.13 -3.21 -18.12
CA TRP A 65 12.07 -4.68 -18.16
C TRP A 65 13.15 -5.27 -17.26
N ILE A 66 12.75 -6.20 -16.39
CA ILE A 66 13.67 -7.03 -15.61
C ILE A 66 13.89 -8.30 -16.41
N ARG A 67 15.11 -8.50 -16.89
CA ARG A 67 15.48 -9.67 -17.71
C ARG A 67 16.16 -10.71 -16.84
N LYS A 68 15.71 -11.96 -16.96
CA LYS A 68 16.39 -13.14 -16.41
C LYS A 68 16.71 -14.05 -17.59
N ASP A 69 17.96 -14.01 -18.03
CA ASP A 69 18.41 -14.89 -19.11
C ASP A 69 18.54 -16.33 -18.61
N ARG A 70 18.43 -17.29 -19.53
CA ARG A 70 18.40 -18.72 -19.19
C ARG A 70 19.73 -19.13 -18.54
N SER A 71 19.71 -19.45 -17.25
CA SER A 71 20.83 -20.10 -16.56
C SER A 71 20.63 -21.63 -16.53
N THR A 72 21.74 -22.36 -16.44
CA THR A 72 21.72 -23.81 -16.22
C THR A 72 21.24 -24.14 -14.81
N GLN A 73 19.98 -24.58 -14.71
CA GLN A 73 19.38 -25.43 -13.70
C GLN A 73 19.39 -24.95 -12.23
N GLU A 74 18.43 -24.08 -11.87
CA GLU A 74 17.83 -24.16 -10.53
C GLU A 74 16.59 -25.06 -10.65
N ASN A 75 16.56 -26.17 -9.92
CA ASN A 75 15.37 -27.01 -9.86
C ASN A 75 14.28 -26.29 -9.05
N ILE A 76 13.05 -26.22 -9.57
CA ILE A 76 11.89 -25.64 -8.87
C ILE A 76 11.74 -26.29 -7.48
N ASP A 77 11.98 -27.59 -7.37
CA ASP A 77 11.91 -28.30 -6.08
C ASP A 77 12.88 -27.71 -5.05
N HIS A 78 14.09 -27.36 -5.48
CA HIS A 78 15.10 -26.76 -4.60
C HIS A 78 14.68 -25.35 -4.16
N LEU A 79 14.17 -24.55 -5.11
CA LEU A 79 13.72 -23.19 -4.84
C LEU A 79 12.55 -23.17 -3.84
N MET A 80 11.56 -24.03 -4.05
CA MET A 80 10.40 -24.15 -3.16
C MET A 80 10.79 -24.69 -1.78
N THR A 81 11.68 -25.69 -1.72
CA THR A 81 12.10 -26.31 -0.45
C THR A 81 13.01 -25.39 0.38
N VAL A 82 13.95 -24.68 -0.26
CA VAL A 82 14.91 -23.81 0.44
C VAL A 82 14.25 -22.55 0.97
N HIS A 83 13.33 -21.96 0.20
CA HIS A 83 12.82 -20.64 0.50
C HIS A 83 11.48 -20.61 1.25
N GLN A 84 10.86 -21.78 1.52
CA GLN A 84 9.56 -21.90 2.21
C GLN A 84 8.58 -20.83 1.75
N CYS A 85 8.43 -20.70 0.42
CA CYS A 85 7.66 -19.61 -0.16
C CYS A 85 6.16 -19.84 0.06
N ASP A 86 5.50 -18.85 0.65
CA ASP A 86 4.04 -18.71 0.66
C ASP A 86 3.62 -17.67 -0.40
N ASN A 87 2.45 -17.84 -1.00
CA ASN A 87 1.88 -17.00 -2.05
C ASN A 87 2.70 -17.05 -3.35
N VAL A 88 2.86 -18.25 -3.88
CA VAL A 88 3.67 -18.56 -5.06
C VAL A 88 2.84 -18.50 -6.32
N LEU A 89 3.36 -17.85 -7.35
CA LEU A 89 2.78 -17.83 -8.69
C LEU A 89 3.84 -18.20 -9.73
N ILE A 90 3.58 -19.26 -10.49
CA ILE A 90 4.40 -19.72 -11.60
C ILE A 90 3.60 -19.57 -12.89
N LEU A 91 4.21 -18.92 -13.88
CA LEU A 91 3.55 -18.55 -15.14
C LEU A 91 4.58 -18.51 -16.28
N GLY A 92 4.09 -18.71 -17.51
CA GLY A 92 4.89 -18.66 -18.73
C GLY A 92 4.87 -19.99 -19.48
N ASP A 93 5.61 -20.05 -20.59
CA ASP A 93 5.70 -21.27 -21.38
C ASP A 93 6.60 -22.30 -20.68
N LEU A 94 5.96 -23.29 -20.04
CA LEU A 94 6.66 -24.41 -19.41
C LEU A 94 6.77 -25.61 -20.34
N ASN A 95 6.07 -25.60 -21.47
CA ASN A 95 5.90 -26.73 -22.38
C ASN A 95 5.85 -28.06 -21.61
N PRO A 96 4.88 -28.22 -20.67
CA PRO A 96 4.88 -29.35 -19.75
C PRO A 96 4.96 -30.62 -20.59
N PRO A 97 6.05 -31.39 -20.49
CA PRO A 97 6.28 -32.50 -21.39
C PRO A 97 5.13 -33.50 -21.23
N GLY A 98 4.95 -34.38 -22.22
CA GLY A 98 3.99 -35.49 -22.16
C GLY A 98 4.14 -36.45 -20.94
N LYS A 99 5.04 -36.14 -20.00
CA LYS A 99 5.14 -36.70 -18.65
C LYS A 99 4.20 -35.98 -17.67
N LYS A 100 2.89 -36.01 -17.94
CA LYS A 100 1.83 -35.45 -17.06
C LYS A 100 2.07 -35.77 -15.59
N ASN A 101 2.47 -37.01 -15.29
CA ASN A 101 2.68 -37.49 -13.92
C ASN A 101 3.72 -36.70 -13.13
N ALA A 102 4.83 -36.26 -13.74
CA ALA A 102 5.87 -35.51 -13.01
C ALA A 102 5.40 -34.10 -12.66
N PHE A 103 4.68 -33.48 -13.59
CA PHE A 103 4.08 -32.16 -13.38
C PHE A 103 2.95 -32.23 -12.33
N GLU A 104 2.05 -33.21 -12.42
CA GLU A 104 0.98 -33.45 -11.44
C GLU A 104 1.54 -33.79 -10.05
N SER A 105 2.65 -34.54 -9.98
CA SER A 105 3.34 -34.82 -8.72
C SER A 105 3.88 -33.54 -8.08
N LEU A 106 4.49 -32.64 -8.87
CA LEU A 106 4.98 -31.36 -8.38
C LEU A 106 3.83 -30.50 -7.84
N LEU A 107 2.72 -30.41 -8.57
CA LEU A 107 1.53 -29.70 -8.11
C LEU A 107 1.02 -30.26 -6.77
N THR A 108 0.97 -31.58 -6.64
CA THR A 108 0.49 -32.24 -5.43
C THR A 108 1.45 -32.03 -4.24
N VAL A 109 2.76 -32.12 -4.46
CA VAL A 109 3.78 -32.00 -3.41
C VAL A 109 3.83 -30.60 -2.82
N PHE A 110 3.62 -29.56 -3.64
CA PHE A 110 3.68 -28.16 -3.21
C PHE A 110 2.29 -27.52 -3.03
N ASP A 111 1.21 -28.32 -3.05
CA ASP A 111 -0.18 -27.86 -2.95
C ASP A 111 -0.53 -26.72 -3.93
N LEU A 112 -0.06 -26.85 -5.17
CA LEU A 112 -0.27 -25.86 -6.22
C LEU A 112 -1.43 -26.26 -7.13
N GLN A 113 -2.24 -25.29 -7.51
CA GLN A 113 -3.40 -25.44 -8.38
C GLN A 113 -3.10 -24.93 -9.79
N TYR A 114 -3.62 -25.63 -10.80
CA TYR A 114 -3.57 -25.24 -12.21
C TYR A 114 -4.86 -24.50 -12.60
N HIS A 115 -4.75 -23.26 -13.08
CA HIS A 115 -5.93 -22.38 -13.28
C HIS A 115 -6.35 -22.13 -14.73
N VAL A 116 -5.58 -22.59 -15.71
CA VAL A 116 -5.92 -22.40 -17.13
C VAL A 116 -6.93 -23.47 -17.56
N THR A 117 -8.04 -23.10 -18.20
CA THR A 117 -9.06 -24.07 -18.64
C THR A 117 -9.30 -24.04 -20.14
N PHE A 118 -8.43 -23.35 -20.88
CA PHE A 118 -8.52 -23.14 -22.31
C PHE A 118 -7.19 -23.51 -23.01
N PRO A 119 -7.20 -23.81 -24.31
CA PRO A 119 -5.98 -23.95 -25.10
C PRO A 119 -5.18 -22.65 -25.11
N THR A 120 -3.88 -22.74 -24.82
CA THR A 120 -2.98 -21.57 -24.85
C THR A 120 -2.15 -21.52 -26.13
N HIS A 121 -2.27 -22.51 -26.99
CA HIS A 121 -1.54 -22.60 -28.25
C HIS A 121 -2.49 -22.95 -29.39
N ARG A 122 -2.21 -22.43 -30.60
CA ARG A 122 -3.06 -22.59 -31.79
C ARG A 122 -3.35 -24.04 -32.19
N SER A 123 -2.52 -24.99 -31.76
CA SER A 123 -2.73 -26.43 -32.01
C SER A 123 -3.76 -27.07 -31.07
N GLY A 124 -4.31 -26.34 -30.11
CA GLY A 124 -5.26 -26.85 -29.12
C GLY A 124 -4.62 -27.33 -27.81
N SER A 125 -3.30 -27.19 -27.64
CA SER A 125 -2.59 -27.55 -26.40
C SER A 125 -2.54 -26.39 -25.39
N SER A 126 -2.37 -26.70 -24.11
CA SER A 126 -2.16 -25.73 -23.03
C SER A 126 -0.73 -25.82 -22.53
N LEU A 127 0.14 -24.99 -23.09
CA LEU A 127 1.59 -24.97 -22.85
C LEU A 127 2.02 -23.90 -21.85
N ASP A 128 1.16 -22.93 -21.59
CA ASP A 128 1.42 -21.74 -20.79
C ASP A 128 0.61 -21.80 -19.48
N PRO A 129 1.03 -22.64 -18.51
CA PRO A 129 0.27 -22.82 -17.28
C PRO A 129 0.30 -21.58 -16.39
N VAL A 130 -0.77 -21.40 -15.62
CA VAL A 130 -0.83 -20.49 -14.48
C VAL A 130 -1.03 -21.36 -13.24
N ILE A 131 0.01 -21.42 -12.41
CA ILE A 131 0.10 -22.33 -11.27
C ILE A 131 0.31 -21.51 -9.99
N THR A 132 -0.46 -21.77 -8.95
CA THR A 132 -0.31 -21.05 -7.67
C THR A 132 -0.91 -21.83 -6.50
N ASP A 133 -0.46 -21.51 -5.28
CA ASP A 133 -1.04 -21.96 -4.01
C ASP A 133 -2.33 -21.19 -3.62
N PHE A 134 -2.74 -20.19 -4.40
CA PHE A 134 -4.05 -19.55 -4.23
C PHE A 134 -5.21 -20.48 -4.62
N THR A 135 -6.36 -20.29 -3.98
CA THR A 135 -7.53 -21.11 -4.27
C THR A 135 -8.17 -20.72 -5.61
N SER A 136 -8.82 -21.70 -6.24
CA SER A 136 -9.57 -21.49 -7.50
C SER A 136 -10.63 -20.38 -7.47
N HIS A 137 -11.10 -19.95 -6.30
CA HIS A 137 -12.06 -18.83 -6.18
C HIS A 137 -11.37 -17.46 -6.16
N GLU A 138 -10.08 -17.43 -5.82
CA GLU A 138 -9.27 -16.21 -5.77
C GLU A 138 -8.67 -15.89 -7.13
N VAL A 139 -8.46 -16.89 -7.98
CA VAL A 139 -7.76 -16.77 -9.26
C VAL A 139 -8.71 -16.96 -10.43
N THR A 140 -8.68 -16.02 -11.39
CA THR A 140 -9.38 -16.16 -12.67
C THR A 140 -8.43 -15.94 -13.83
N CYS A 141 -8.49 -16.82 -14.84
CA CYS A 141 -7.68 -16.72 -16.05
C CYS A 141 -8.57 -16.50 -17.28
N SER A 142 -8.13 -15.66 -18.20
CA SER A 142 -8.83 -15.39 -19.46
C SER A 142 -7.84 -15.26 -20.62
N ALA A 143 -8.16 -15.87 -21.75
CA ALA A 143 -7.42 -15.71 -23.00
C ALA A 143 -7.66 -14.30 -23.57
N LEU A 144 -6.59 -13.64 -24.02
CA LEU A 144 -6.65 -12.31 -24.62
C LEU A 144 -6.46 -12.30 -26.15
N GLY A 145 -6.05 -13.42 -26.75
CA GLY A 145 -5.61 -13.48 -28.15
C GLY A 145 -4.09 -13.63 -28.27
N PRO A 146 -3.60 -14.00 -29.46
CA PRO A 146 -2.18 -14.06 -29.76
C PRO A 146 -1.57 -12.66 -29.85
N VAL A 147 -0.29 -12.54 -29.45
CA VAL A 147 0.49 -11.30 -29.59
C VAL A 147 1.25 -11.35 -30.92
N GLY A 148 0.89 -10.48 -31.86
CA GLY A 148 1.52 -10.41 -33.17
C GLY A 148 1.43 -11.73 -33.92
N THR A 149 2.57 -12.27 -34.31
CA THR A 149 2.67 -13.55 -35.03
C THR A 149 2.82 -14.76 -34.13
N SER A 150 2.70 -14.60 -32.80
CA SER A 150 2.81 -15.71 -31.86
C SER A 150 1.70 -16.75 -32.09
N ASP A 151 2.07 -18.02 -31.97
CA ASP A 151 1.16 -19.16 -31.95
C ASP A 151 0.58 -19.44 -30.55
N HIS A 152 0.98 -18.64 -29.55
CA HIS A 152 0.48 -18.69 -28.18
C HIS A 152 -0.53 -17.58 -27.89
N GLU A 153 -1.47 -17.89 -27.00
CA GLU A 153 -2.45 -16.98 -26.43
C GLU A 153 -1.84 -16.20 -25.25
N ALA A 154 -1.99 -14.87 -25.25
CA ALA A 154 -1.71 -14.10 -24.05
C ALA A 154 -2.79 -14.38 -22.98
N ILE A 155 -2.37 -14.49 -21.73
CA ILE A 155 -3.23 -14.82 -20.60
C ILE A 155 -3.33 -13.61 -19.67
N LEU A 156 -4.56 -13.26 -19.30
CA LEU A 156 -4.85 -12.34 -18.21
C LEU A 156 -5.27 -13.12 -16.97
N THR A 157 -4.42 -13.08 -15.96
CA THR A 157 -4.67 -13.65 -14.64
C THR A 157 -5.09 -12.54 -13.68
N ARG A 158 -6.18 -12.75 -12.94
CA ARG A 158 -6.59 -11.87 -11.84
C ARG A 158 -6.58 -12.67 -10.53
N ILE A 159 -5.84 -12.18 -9.55
CA ILE A 159 -5.74 -12.77 -8.21
C ILE A 159 -6.41 -11.81 -7.22
N SER A 160 -7.48 -12.26 -6.58
CA SER A 160 -8.24 -11.50 -5.59
C SER A 160 -7.70 -11.79 -4.20
N PHE A 161 -7.35 -10.75 -3.44
CA PHE A 161 -6.85 -10.90 -2.07
C PHE A 161 -7.34 -9.76 -1.20
N LYS A 162 -7.38 -10.01 0.11
CA LYS A 162 -7.73 -9.00 1.11
C LYS A 162 -6.48 -8.21 1.49
N ARG A 163 -6.46 -6.92 1.18
CA ARG A 163 -5.41 -6.02 1.65
C ARG A 163 -5.79 -5.48 3.03
N PRO A 164 -4.91 -5.58 4.06
CA PRO A 164 -5.11 -4.88 5.32
C PRO A 164 -5.19 -3.38 5.04
N GLN A 165 -6.27 -2.73 5.46
CA GLN A 165 -6.37 -1.29 5.33
C GLN A 165 -5.62 -0.61 6.48
N GLU A 166 -4.82 0.41 6.16
CA GLU A 166 -4.29 1.30 7.20
C GLU A 166 -5.47 2.02 7.85
N VAL A 167 -5.64 1.81 9.16
CA VAL A 167 -6.70 2.47 9.91
C VAL A 167 -6.22 3.85 10.30
N CYS A 168 -6.88 4.89 9.77
CA CYS A 168 -6.74 6.25 10.29
C CYS A 168 -7.22 6.26 11.74
N VAL A 169 -6.39 6.75 12.65
CA VAL A 169 -6.80 7.00 14.04
C VAL A 169 -6.98 8.50 14.20
N THR A 170 -8.22 8.92 14.44
CA THR A 170 -8.52 10.29 14.86
C THR A 170 -8.49 10.35 16.37
N ARG A 171 -7.64 11.22 16.92
CA ARG A 171 -7.61 11.52 18.35
C ARG A 171 -7.98 12.98 18.60
N THR A 172 -8.70 13.23 19.67
CA THR A 172 -9.01 14.57 20.14
C THR A 172 -7.88 15.05 21.05
N LEU A 173 -7.17 16.09 20.63
CA LEU A 173 -6.11 16.72 21.43
C LEU A 173 -6.70 17.93 22.15
N TRP A 174 -6.81 17.82 23.47
CA TRP A 174 -7.30 18.88 24.35
C TRP A 174 -6.19 19.88 24.65
N GLN A 175 -6.47 21.16 24.44
CA GLN A 175 -5.55 22.26 24.67
C GLN A 175 -5.76 22.81 26.09
N TRP A 176 -5.32 22.07 27.09
CA TRP A 176 -5.52 22.42 28.51
C TRP A 176 -4.88 23.75 28.92
N GLU A 177 -3.84 24.18 28.23
CA GLU A 177 -3.18 25.48 28.43
C GLU A 177 -4.08 26.66 28.04
N ASP A 178 -5.01 26.44 27.10
CA ASP A 178 -5.95 27.44 26.58
C ASP A 178 -7.37 27.28 27.19
N ALA A 179 -7.53 26.48 28.25
CA ALA A 179 -8.84 26.19 28.83
C ALA A 179 -9.41 27.39 29.60
N ASP A 180 -10.72 27.64 29.44
CA ASP A 180 -11.46 28.57 30.31
C ASP A 180 -11.76 27.90 31.65
N TRP A 181 -10.77 27.91 32.53
CA TRP A 181 -10.85 27.33 33.85
C TRP A 181 -11.90 27.99 34.74
N GLU A 182 -12.19 29.27 34.54
CA GLU A 182 -13.16 29.98 35.36
C GLU A 182 -14.59 29.61 34.95
N GLY A 183 -14.86 29.59 33.64
CA GLY A 183 -16.11 29.10 33.08
C GLY A 183 -16.39 27.64 33.46
N LEU A 184 -15.36 26.78 33.38
CA LEU A 184 -15.47 25.38 33.82
C LEU A 184 -15.82 25.27 35.31
N ARG A 185 -15.11 25.99 36.19
CA ARG A 185 -15.39 25.99 37.63
C ARG A 185 -16.80 26.51 37.94
N ARG A 186 -17.19 27.63 37.33
CA ARG A 186 -18.55 28.19 37.50
C ARG A 186 -19.61 27.19 37.05
N HIS A 187 -19.42 26.54 35.90
CA HIS A 187 -20.36 25.55 35.38
C HIS A 187 -20.54 24.38 36.35
N LEU A 188 -19.43 23.77 36.79
CA LEU A 188 -19.47 22.63 37.72
C LEU A 188 -20.04 23.01 39.10
N ALA A 189 -19.80 24.23 39.56
CA ALA A 189 -20.36 24.72 40.84
C ALA A 189 -21.88 24.93 40.80
N HIS A 190 -22.45 25.24 39.63
CA HIS A 190 -23.90 25.43 39.45
C HIS A 190 -24.64 24.16 39.04
N MET A 191 -23.92 23.05 38.85
CA MET A 191 -24.56 21.76 38.58
C MET A 191 -25.18 21.20 39.84
N ASP A 192 -26.42 20.73 39.71
CA ASP A 192 -27.16 20.04 40.78
C ASP A 192 -26.70 18.58 40.86
N TRP A 193 -25.57 18.37 41.54
CA TRP A 193 -24.97 17.04 41.72
C TRP A 193 -25.86 16.10 42.53
N ASP A 194 -26.58 16.62 43.51
CA ASP A 194 -27.47 15.83 44.37
C ASP A 194 -28.62 15.22 43.58
N ARG A 195 -29.09 15.91 42.54
CA ARG A 195 -30.07 15.38 41.60
C ARG A 195 -29.46 14.48 40.53
N LEU A 196 -28.26 14.80 40.06
CA LEU A 196 -27.59 14.04 39.00
C LEU A 196 -27.11 12.67 39.50
N LEU A 197 -26.59 12.60 40.73
CA LEU A 197 -25.96 11.42 41.30
C LEU A 197 -26.94 10.67 42.22
N GLN A 198 -28.05 10.22 41.65
CA GLN A 198 -29.07 9.44 42.37
C GLN A 198 -29.21 8.03 41.82
N GLY A 199 -29.59 7.10 42.69
CA GLY A 199 -29.92 5.72 42.32
C GLY A 199 -28.69 4.82 42.28
N ASP A 200 -28.62 3.98 41.25
CA ASP A 200 -27.59 2.95 41.10
C ASP A 200 -26.17 3.52 40.90
N VAL A 201 -25.17 2.90 41.52
CA VAL A 201 -23.79 3.39 41.52
C VAL A 201 -23.17 3.37 40.13
N ASP A 202 -23.39 2.30 39.35
CA ASP A 202 -22.84 2.22 37.99
C ASP A 202 -23.44 3.33 37.13
N ARG A 203 -24.75 3.56 37.27
CA ARG A 203 -25.42 4.67 36.58
C ARG A 203 -24.92 6.05 37.01
N GLN A 204 -24.62 6.24 38.30
CA GLN A 204 -24.04 7.50 38.79
C GLN A 204 -22.65 7.77 38.19
N VAL A 205 -21.81 6.74 38.05
CA VAL A 205 -20.48 6.87 37.44
C VAL A 205 -20.59 7.27 35.97
N GLU A 206 -21.53 6.68 35.22
CA GLU A 206 -21.81 7.06 33.84
C GLU A 206 -22.22 8.54 33.74
N LEU A 207 -23.20 8.96 34.56
CA LEU A 207 -23.71 10.34 34.55
C LEU A 207 -22.66 11.37 34.97
N LEU A 208 -21.84 11.05 35.97
CA LEU A 208 -20.70 11.88 36.37
C LEU A 208 -19.71 12.02 35.21
N THR A 209 -19.39 10.92 34.55
CA THR A 209 -18.45 10.90 33.42
C THR A 209 -18.97 11.73 32.26
N GLU A 210 -20.25 11.55 31.89
CA GLU A 210 -20.90 12.34 30.85
C GLU A 210 -20.93 13.84 31.18
N ALA A 211 -21.24 14.20 32.43
CA ALA A 211 -21.24 15.58 32.89
C ALA A 211 -19.85 16.22 32.78
N LEU A 212 -18.81 15.54 33.27
CA LEU A 212 -17.44 16.04 33.22
C LEU A 212 -16.92 16.13 31.78
N MET A 213 -17.20 15.12 30.94
CA MET A 213 -16.80 15.14 29.53
C MET A 213 -17.56 16.23 28.74
N GLY A 214 -18.84 16.46 29.05
CA GLY A 214 -19.63 17.54 28.46
C GLY A 214 -19.12 18.92 28.85
N ALA A 215 -18.78 19.10 30.14
CA ALA A 215 -18.16 20.32 30.63
C ALA A 215 -16.78 20.55 29.98
N GLN A 216 -15.95 19.51 29.92
CA GLN A 216 -14.66 19.54 29.23
C GLN A 216 -14.83 19.95 27.76
N GLY A 217 -15.76 19.35 27.02
CA GLY A 217 -16.05 19.67 25.63
C GLY A 217 -16.46 21.11 25.36
N ARG A 218 -17.03 21.78 26.37
CA ARG A 218 -17.50 23.17 26.25
C ARG A 218 -16.44 24.19 26.65
N TRP A 219 -15.62 23.86 27.65
CA TRP A 219 -14.72 24.83 28.30
C TRP A 219 -13.23 24.59 28.01
N VAL A 220 -12.88 23.46 27.38
CA VAL A 220 -11.51 23.14 26.97
C VAL A 220 -11.46 23.07 25.44
N PRO A 221 -10.76 24.00 24.77
CA PRO A 221 -10.56 23.92 23.33
C PRO A 221 -9.92 22.59 22.94
N ASN A 222 -10.33 22.03 21.81
CA ASN A 222 -9.77 20.80 21.29
C ASN A 222 -9.59 20.85 19.79
N LYS A 223 -8.65 20.03 19.30
CA LYS A 223 -8.41 19.83 17.88
C LYS A 223 -8.46 18.34 17.57
N GLN A 224 -9.15 17.98 16.48
CA GLN A 224 -9.06 16.63 15.96
C GLN A 224 -7.75 16.47 15.18
N HIS A 225 -7.05 15.39 15.50
CA HIS A 225 -5.81 15.04 14.83
C HIS A 225 -5.90 13.62 14.31
N THR A 226 -5.92 13.49 12.99
CA THR A 226 -5.94 12.19 12.30
C THR A 226 -4.51 11.78 11.96
N THR A 227 -4.09 10.60 12.41
CA THR A 227 -2.80 9.99 12.07
C THR A 227 -3.00 8.67 11.37
N LEU A 228 -2.14 8.41 10.38
CA LEU A 228 -1.91 7.07 9.84
C LEU A 228 -0.77 6.38 10.59
N ALA A 229 -0.73 5.05 10.55
CA ALA A 229 0.40 4.29 11.10
C ALA A 229 1.71 4.57 10.33
N SER A 230 1.59 4.96 9.06
CA SER A 230 2.69 5.34 8.18
C SER A 230 3.17 6.79 8.36
N ASP A 231 2.46 7.62 9.14
CA ASP A 231 2.87 9.00 9.41
C ASP A 231 4.21 9.03 10.17
N GLN A 232 5.09 9.94 9.77
CA GLN A 232 6.34 10.18 10.48
C GLN A 232 6.04 10.83 11.85
N PRO A 233 6.46 10.24 12.98
CA PRO A 233 6.01 10.67 14.30
C PRO A 233 6.55 12.04 14.74
N TRP A 234 7.65 12.49 14.12
CA TRP A 234 8.23 13.83 14.28
C TRP A 234 7.60 14.87 13.34
N PHE A 235 6.76 14.46 12.38
CA PHE A 235 6.13 15.38 11.41
C PHE A 235 4.82 15.96 11.97
N GLY A 236 4.99 16.92 12.88
CA GLY A 236 3.89 17.58 13.58
C GLY A 236 3.20 18.70 12.78
N PRO A 237 2.26 19.43 13.42
CA PRO A 237 1.51 20.52 12.80
C PRO A 237 2.38 21.62 12.19
N GLN A 238 3.50 21.99 12.82
CA GLN A 238 4.41 22.99 12.26
C GLN A 238 5.04 22.52 10.95
N CYS A 239 5.44 21.24 10.87
CA CYS A 239 5.95 20.66 9.63
C CYS A 239 4.88 20.62 8.53
N ARG A 240 3.61 20.33 8.88
CA ARG A 240 2.50 20.35 7.91
C ARG A 240 2.27 21.77 7.38
N ALA A 241 2.20 22.76 8.26
CA ALA A 241 2.03 24.16 7.86
C ALA A 241 3.17 24.65 6.95
N ALA A 242 4.43 24.40 7.33
CA ALA A 242 5.59 24.77 6.51
C ALA A 242 5.62 24.03 5.16
N SER A 243 5.21 22.75 5.13
CA SER A 243 5.07 21.98 3.89
C SER A 243 4.01 22.57 2.95
N ASP A 244 2.87 22.96 3.50
CA ASP A 244 1.77 23.57 2.74
C ASP A 244 2.18 24.92 2.16
N GLU A 245 2.79 25.80 2.96
CA GLU A 245 3.31 27.10 2.48
C GLU A 245 4.37 26.93 1.39
N ARG A 246 5.33 26.02 1.57
CA ARG A 246 6.32 25.68 0.52
C ARG A 246 5.64 25.24 -0.77
N PHE A 247 4.62 24.39 -0.66
CA PHE A 247 3.88 23.90 -1.82
C PHE A 247 3.08 25.01 -2.51
N GLN A 248 2.43 25.91 -1.77
CA GLN A 248 1.74 27.07 -2.34
C GLN A 248 2.71 28.04 -3.03
N ALA A 249 3.88 28.30 -2.43
CA ALA A 249 4.92 29.11 -3.04
C ALA A 249 5.42 28.49 -4.35
N TRP A 250 5.66 27.16 -4.37
CA TRP A 250 6.03 26.43 -5.59
C TRP A 250 4.95 26.54 -6.68
N ARG A 251 3.68 26.34 -6.33
CA ARG A 251 2.56 26.47 -7.29
C ARG A 251 2.48 27.88 -7.87
N THR A 252 2.69 28.89 -7.04
CA THR A 252 2.68 30.30 -7.45
C THR A 252 3.83 30.58 -8.42
N TYR A 253 5.04 30.15 -8.09
CA TYR A 253 6.21 30.28 -8.98
C TYR A 253 5.99 29.55 -10.31
N LYS A 254 5.46 28.32 -10.28
CA LYS A 254 5.19 27.54 -11.50
C LYS A 254 4.16 28.20 -12.42
N ARG A 255 3.14 28.86 -11.85
CA ARG A 255 2.12 29.59 -12.61
C ARG A 255 2.63 30.93 -13.14
N HIS A 256 3.41 31.64 -12.32
CA HIS A 256 3.94 32.97 -12.62
C HIS A 256 5.44 33.02 -12.33
N PRO A 257 6.28 32.59 -13.29
CA PRO A 257 7.73 32.58 -13.11
C PRO A 257 8.26 34.01 -12.99
N SER A 258 8.74 34.37 -11.80
CA SER A 258 9.40 35.65 -11.53
C SER A 258 10.47 35.46 -10.48
N TRP A 259 11.48 36.34 -10.46
CA TRP A 259 12.55 36.29 -9.46
C TRP A 259 12.01 36.36 -8.02
N ARG A 260 11.00 37.22 -7.77
CA ARG A 260 10.36 37.33 -6.46
C ARG A 260 9.65 36.04 -6.03
N ASN A 261 8.91 35.41 -6.94
CA ASN A 261 8.22 34.15 -6.63
C ASN A 261 9.21 32.99 -6.45
N TRP A 262 10.31 32.99 -7.22
CA TRP A 262 11.41 32.04 -7.04
C TRP A 262 12.08 32.21 -5.68
N GLN A 263 12.39 33.45 -5.29
CA GLN A 263 12.98 33.76 -3.99
C GLN A 263 12.08 33.30 -2.86
N ARG A 264 10.78 33.63 -2.90
CA ARG A 264 9.81 33.17 -1.88
C ARG A 264 9.79 31.64 -1.79
N HIS A 265 9.69 30.92 -2.90
CA HIS A 265 9.74 29.46 -2.89
C HIS A 265 11.03 28.92 -2.26
N ARG A 266 12.17 29.56 -2.52
CA ARG A 266 13.46 29.18 -1.94
C ARG A 266 13.51 29.45 -0.43
N GLU A 267 12.97 30.56 0.03
CA GLU A 267 12.87 30.92 1.45
C GLU A 267 11.97 29.93 2.21
N GLU A 268 10.77 29.63 1.68
CA GLU A 268 9.87 28.63 2.28
C GLU A 268 10.48 27.22 2.27
N ALA A 269 11.29 26.88 1.25
CA ALA A 269 11.99 25.61 1.21
C ALA A 269 13.07 25.49 2.30
N ALA A 270 13.85 26.55 2.51
CA ALA A 270 14.84 26.61 3.59
C ALA A 270 14.17 26.56 4.96
N TYR A 271 13.09 27.35 5.16
CA TYR A 271 12.32 27.33 6.40
C TYR A 271 11.76 25.93 6.71
N MET A 272 11.22 25.24 5.71
CA MET A 272 10.73 23.87 5.87
C MET A 272 11.85 22.91 6.31
N GLU A 273 13.06 23.07 5.78
CA GLU A 273 14.21 22.25 6.17
C GLU A 273 14.60 22.47 7.64
N ASP A 274 14.63 23.73 8.08
CA ASP A 274 14.90 24.11 9.47
C ASP A 274 13.83 23.57 10.42
N VAL A 275 12.55 23.71 10.07
CA VAL A 275 11.42 23.19 10.86
C VAL A 275 11.48 21.68 10.99
N GLN A 276 11.80 20.96 9.90
CA GLN A 276 11.97 19.51 9.96
C GLN A 276 13.16 19.09 10.82
N ALA A 277 14.29 19.81 10.74
CA ALA A 277 15.46 19.54 11.57
C ALA A 277 15.15 19.72 13.05
N TRP A 278 14.53 20.85 13.41
CA TRP A 278 14.05 21.13 14.76
C TRP A 278 13.07 20.05 15.25
N ALA A 279 12.08 19.67 14.44
CA ALA A 279 11.05 18.71 14.84
C ALA A 279 11.62 17.32 15.12
N ARG A 280 12.61 16.87 14.33
CA ARG A 280 13.35 15.62 14.60
C ARG A 280 14.07 15.67 15.94
N VAL A 281 14.76 16.77 16.23
CA VAL A 281 15.49 16.95 17.51
C VAL A 281 14.52 16.95 18.68
N GLN A 282 13.44 17.74 18.60
CA GLN A 282 12.44 17.80 19.67
C GLN A 282 11.80 16.44 19.93
N TRP A 283 11.46 15.69 18.89
CA TRP A 283 10.89 14.36 19.04
C TRP A 283 11.83 13.40 19.77
N VAL A 284 13.13 13.42 19.46
CA VAL A 284 14.15 12.63 20.16
C VAL A 284 14.24 13.03 21.64
N GLU A 285 14.27 14.33 21.94
CA GLU A 285 14.33 14.82 23.32
C GLU A 285 13.06 14.50 24.13
N ASP A 286 11.88 14.60 23.51
CA ASP A 286 10.63 14.17 24.13
C ASP A 286 10.62 12.66 24.41
N MET A 287 11.14 11.85 23.49
CA MET A 287 11.27 10.41 23.71
C MET A 287 12.21 10.09 24.86
N LYS A 288 13.39 10.75 24.91
CA LYS A 288 14.34 10.62 26.04
C LYS A 288 13.68 11.01 27.35
N ARG A 289 12.89 12.10 27.38
CA ARG A 289 12.18 12.57 28.57
C ARG A 289 11.14 11.55 29.04
N LYS A 290 10.35 11.00 28.10
CA LYS A 290 9.36 9.95 28.39
C LYS A 290 10.02 8.69 28.96
N LEU A 291 11.16 8.26 28.40
CA LEU A 291 11.91 7.10 28.87
C LEU A 291 12.55 7.33 30.25
N LYS A 292 13.10 8.52 30.51
CA LYS A 292 13.70 8.88 31.81
C LYS A 292 12.66 9.06 32.92
N GLY A 293 11.42 9.41 32.58
CA GLY A 293 10.37 9.74 33.54
C GLY A 293 9.84 8.58 34.39
N GLY A 294 10.21 7.33 34.11
CA GLY A 294 9.86 6.13 34.90
C GLY A 294 8.37 5.76 34.97
N ASN A 295 7.47 6.72 34.71
CA ASN A 295 6.03 6.55 34.63
C ASN A 295 5.63 6.48 33.15
N ILE A 296 5.71 5.29 32.56
CA ILE A 296 4.84 4.95 31.44
C ILE A 296 3.45 4.69 32.04
N GLY A 297 2.84 5.76 32.57
CA GLY A 297 1.50 5.71 33.12
C GLY A 297 0.51 5.36 32.01
N SER A 298 -0.38 4.41 32.30
CA SER A 298 -1.42 3.89 31.41
C SER A 298 -2.28 4.97 30.71
N LYS A 299 -2.22 6.24 31.15
CA LYS A 299 -2.90 7.39 30.54
C LYS A 299 -2.35 7.89 29.21
N GLN A 300 -1.22 7.37 28.70
CA GLN A 300 -0.75 7.69 27.33
C GLN A 300 -1.29 6.73 26.25
N TRP A 301 -2.17 5.79 26.60
CA TRP A 301 -2.74 4.80 25.68
C TRP A 301 -4.23 5.01 25.33
N TRP A 302 -4.87 6.07 25.83
CA TRP A 302 -6.27 6.40 25.50
C TRP A 302 -6.35 7.50 24.45
#